data_AF-A0A8D8KI42-F1
#
_entry.id   AF-A0A8D8KI42-F1
#
_cell.length_a   1.000
_cell.length_b   1.000
_cell.length_c   1.000
_cell.angle_alpha   90.00
_cell.angle_beta   90.00
_cell.angle_gamma   90.00
#
_symmetry.space_group_name_H-M   'P 1'
#
loop_
_entity.id
_entity.type
_entity.pdbx_description
1 polymer ?
#
loop_
_entity_poly.entity_id
_entity_poly.type
_entity_poly.pdbx_seq_one_letter_code
_entity_poly.pdbx_strand_id
1 'polypeptide(L)'
;KTDAPTNTWCRAPGSTEAIAMVENIMEHIAHETGLCPLDVRMINLQKDHKMHQLLPQFRKDIQYDDRKRAIEDFNASNRWKKRGIAIVPAQFITEFLGTL
;
A
#
# COMPACT_ATOMS: atom_id res chain seq x y z
N LYS A 1 28.79 -0.31 -3.73
CA LYS A 1 29.65 -1.29 -3.00
C LYS A 1 30.03 -0.65 -1.67
N THR A 2 29.82 -1.35 -0.57
CA THR A 2 30.14 -0.90 0.80
C THR A 2 30.96 -1.99 1.49
N ASP A 3 31.63 -1.67 2.60
CA ASP A 3 32.45 -2.61 3.38
C ASP A 3 31.64 -3.46 4.37
N ALA A 4 30.34 -3.65 4.10
CA ALA A 4 29.45 -4.50 4.89
C ALA A 4 29.41 -5.93 4.33
N PRO A 5 28.98 -6.94 5.12
CA PRO A 5 28.76 -8.29 4.61
C PRO A 5 27.82 -8.32 3.39
N THR A 6 28.09 -9.23 2.45
CA THR A 6 27.30 -9.37 1.22
C THR A 6 25.86 -9.77 1.53
N ASN A 7 24.89 -9.01 1.01
CA ASN A 7 23.47 -9.33 1.10
C ASN A 7 23.15 -10.60 0.28
N THR A 8 22.18 -11.38 0.73
CA THR A 8 21.66 -12.56 0.03
C THR A 8 20.17 -12.41 -0.27
N TRP A 9 19.63 -13.36 -1.02
CA TRP A 9 18.22 -13.39 -1.40
C TRP A 9 17.34 -13.59 -0.17
N CYS A 10 16.37 -12.71 0.02
CA CYS A 10 15.30 -12.81 1.02
C CYS A 10 13.95 -13.04 0.32
N ARG A 11 12.90 -13.37 1.10
CA ARG A 11 11.55 -13.64 0.56
C ARG A 11 11.05 -12.47 -0.29
N ALA A 12 10.59 -12.77 -1.51
CA ALA A 12 10.18 -11.81 -2.53
C ALA A 12 11.30 -10.80 -2.90
N PRO A 13 12.41 -11.30 -3.45
CA PRO A 13 13.63 -10.52 -3.70
C PRO A 13 13.43 -9.46 -4.78
N GLY A 14 13.88 -8.23 -4.54
CA GLY A 14 13.76 -7.08 -5.45
C GLY A 14 12.34 -6.53 -5.56
N SER A 15 11.33 -7.41 -5.57
CA SER A 15 9.92 -7.06 -5.66
C SER A 15 9.42 -6.33 -4.42
N THR A 16 9.83 -6.78 -3.23
CA THR A 16 9.38 -6.16 -1.98
C THR A 16 9.91 -4.74 -1.84
N GLU A 17 11.20 -4.52 -2.12
CA GLU A 17 11.78 -3.18 -2.07
C GLU A 17 11.15 -2.26 -3.12
N ALA A 18 10.91 -2.77 -4.33
CA ALA A 18 10.27 -2.01 -5.40
C ALA A 18 8.83 -1.62 -5.06
N ILE A 19 8.01 -2.55 -4.57
CA ILE A 19 6.62 -2.27 -4.18
C ILE A 19 6.59 -1.26 -3.03
N ALA A 20 7.43 -1.43 -2.00
CA ALA A 20 7.49 -0.49 -0.89
C ALA A 20 7.88 0.93 -1.35
N MET A 21 8.80 1.06 -2.30
CA MET A 21 9.20 2.35 -2.85
C MET A 21 8.06 3.03 -3.62
N VAL A 22 7.36 2.29 -4.50
CA VAL A 22 6.22 2.82 -5.26
C VAL A 22 5.08 3.22 -4.32
N GLU A 23 4.81 2.43 -3.29
CA GLU A 23 3.78 2.73 -2.30
C GLU A 23 4.10 3.99 -1.49
N ASN A 24 5.36 4.22 -1.16
CA ASN A 24 5.78 5.47 -0.53
C ASN A 24 5.56 6.68 -1.45
N ILE A 25 5.82 6.55 -2.75
CA ILE A 25 5.54 7.60 -3.74
C ILE A 25 4.03 7.86 -3.82
N MET A 26 3.20 6.82 -3.91
CA MET A 26 1.74 6.95 -3.97
C MET A 26 1.17 7.63 -2.71
N GLU A 27 1.70 7.29 -1.54
CA GLU A 27 1.31 7.93 -0.28
C GLU A 27 1.69 9.41 -0.25
N HIS A 28 2.88 9.76 -0.76
CA HIS A 28 3.31 11.15 -0.89
C HIS A 28 2.40 11.93 -1.84
N ILE A 29 2.03 11.36 -2.99
CA ILE A 29 1.07 11.98 -3.93
C ILE A 29 -0.28 12.22 -3.23
N ALA A 30 -0.77 11.26 -2.45
CA ALA A 30 -2.01 11.41 -1.71
C ALA A 30 -1.94 12.52 -0.66
N HIS A 31 -0.81 12.65 0.03
CA HIS A 31 -0.58 13.73 0.98
C HIS A 31 -0.62 15.11 0.32
N GLU A 32 0.11 15.29 -0.78
CA GLU A 32 0.20 16.56 -1.50
C GLU A 32 -1.14 16.96 -2.17
N THR A 33 -1.91 15.97 -2.64
CA THR A 33 -3.20 16.23 -3.30
C THR A 33 -4.38 16.32 -2.33
N GLY A 34 -4.19 15.94 -1.06
CA GLY A 34 -5.27 15.86 -0.07
C GLY A 34 -6.31 14.78 -0.37
N LEU A 35 -6.03 13.89 -1.32
CA LEU A 35 -6.92 12.79 -1.69
C LEU A 35 -6.72 11.59 -0.76
N CYS A 36 -7.72 10.71 -0.68
CA CYS A 36 -7.56 9.46 0.05
C CYS A 36 -6.49 8.60 -0.63
N PRO A 37 -5.51 8.04 0.10
CA PRO A 37 -4.46 7.21 -0.48
C PRO A 37 -4.99 6.00 -1.27
N LEU A 38 -6.11 5.41 -0.85
CA LEU A 38 -6.74 4.31 -1.59
C LEU A 38 -7.28 4.79 -2.95
N ASP A 39 -7.87 5.97 -2.99
CA ASP A 39 -8.47 6.52 -4.21
C ASP A 39 -7.37 6.91 -5.22
N VAL A 40 -6.23 7.44 -4.75
CA VAL A 40 -5.05 7.68 -5.59
C VAL A 40 -4.55 6.39 -6.23
N ARG A 41 -4.45 5.30 -5.45
CA ARG A 41 -4.05 3.98 -5.98
C ARG A 41 -5.05 3.46 -7.01
N MET A 42 -6.35 3.63 -6.76
CA MET A 42 -7.40 3.21 -7.69
C MET A 42 -7.36 3.96 -9.02
N ILE A 43 -7.06 5.26 -9.00
CA ILE A 43 -6.94 6.09 -10.21
C ILE A 43 -5.71 5.67 -11.05
N ASN A 44 -4.61 5.32 -10.38
CA ASN A 44 -3.35 4.95 -11.04
C ASN A 44 -3.27 3.46 -11.42
N LEU A 45 -4.28 2.66 -11.09
CA LEU A 45 -4.33 1.25 -11.46
C LEU A 45 -4.64 1.09 -12.97
N GLN A 46 -4.11 0.05 -13.60
CA GLN A 46 -4.46 -0.26 -14.99
C GLN A 46 -5.95 -0.62 -15.09
N LYS A 47 -6.65 -0.01 -16.07
CA LYS A 47 -8.12 -0.13 -16.22
C LYS A 47 -8.62 -1.58 -16.31
N ASP A 48 -7.85 -2.46 -16.94
CA ASP A 48 -8.21 -3.87 -17.14
C ASP A 48 -7.83 -4.77 -15.96
N HIS A 49 -7.27 -4.20 -14.88
CA HIS A 49 -6.78 -4.95 -13.75
C HIS A 49 -7.93 -5.38 -12.82
N LYS A 50 -7.94 -6.68 -12.44
CA LYS A 50 -9.01 -7.29 -11.61
C LYS A 50 -9.20 -6.59 -10.25
N MET A 51 -8.20 -5.87 -9.77
CA MET A 51 -8.30 -5.12 -8.50
C MET A 51 -9.33 -3.99 -8.55
N HIS A 52 -9.74 -3.52 -9.74
CA HIS A 52 -10.89 -2.61 -9.87
C HIS A 52 -12.20 -3.22 -9.36
N GLN A 53 -12.32 -4.55 -9.33
CA GLN A 53 -13.48 -5.25 -8.77
C GLN A 53 -13.24 -5.62 -7.31
N LEU A 54 -12.05 -6.15 -7.01
CA LEU A 54 -11.73 -6.69 -5.69
C LEU A 54 -11.57 -5.60 -4.62
N LEU A 55 -10.92 -4.48 -4.91
CA LEU A 55 -10.65 -3.44 -3.90
C LEU A 55 -11.94 -2.74 -3.41
N PRO A 56 -12.91 -2.37 -4.28
CA PRO A 56 -14.17 -1.82 -3.80
C PRO A 56 -14.99 -2.81 -2.97
N GLN A 57 -14.97 -4.09 -3.34
CA GLN A 57 -15.64 -5.13 -2.54
C GLN A 57 -14.97 -5.27 -1.17
N PHE A 58 -13.64 -5.41 -1.15
CA PHE A 58 -12.88 -5.51 0.08
C PHE A 58 -13.06 -4.29 1.00
N ARG A 59 -13.06 -3.07 0.44
CA ARG A 59 -13.32 -1.81 1.17
C ARG A 59 -14.68 -1.85 1.89
N LYS A 60 -15.71 -2.41 1.24
CA LYS A 60 -17.05 -2.58 1.83
C LYS A 60 -17.06 -3.66 2.90
N ASP A 61 -16.48 -4.83 2.60
CA ASP A 61 -16.50 -6.00 3.49
C ASP A 61 -15.84 -5.70 4.84
N ILE A 62 -14.75 -4.94 4.85
CA ILE A 62 -14.04 -4.55 6.09
C ILE A 62 -14.58 -3.26 6.73
N GLN A 63 -15.66 -2.69 6.18
CA GLN A 63 -16.26 -1.43 6.63
C GLN A 63 -15.23 -0.30 6.74
N TYR A 64 -14.38 -0.18 5.71
CA TYR A 64 -13.21 0.71 5.74
C TYR A 64 -13.60 2.16 6.04
N ASP A 65 -14.66 2.65 5.40
CA ASP A 65 -15.10 4.05 5.51
C ASP A 65 -15.65 4.37 6.92
N ASP A 66 -16.35 3.43 7.55
CA ASP A 66 -16.84 3.58 8.92
C ASP A 66 -15.68 3.58 9.91
N ARG A 67 -14.71 2.68 9.72
CA ARG A 67 -13.50 2.61 10.55
C ARG A 67 -12.63 3.85 10.38
N LYS A 68 -12.55 4.40 9.16
CA LYS A 68 -11.83 5.65 8.89
C LYS A 68 -12.45 6.81 9.66
N ARG A 69 -13.77 6.99 9.60
CA ARG A 69 -14.49 8.00 10.39
C ARG A 69 -14.26 7.84 11.89
N ALA A 70 -14.39 6.62 12.41
CA ALA A 70 -14.15 6.35 13.83
C ALA A 70 -12.70 6.64 14.25
N ILE A 71 -11.72 6.45 13.35
CA ILE A 71 -10.32 6.82 13.59
C ILE A 71 -10.14 8.34 13.60
N GLU A 72 -10.81 9.07 12.71
CA GLU A 72 -10.79 10.53 12.69
C GLU A 72 -11.36 11.11 14.00
N ASP A 73 -12.50 10.62 14.46
CA ASP A 73 -13.10 11.02 15.74
C ASP A 73 -12.20 10.68 16.94
N PHE A 74 -11.61 9.49 16.94
CA PHE A 74 -10.63 9.09 17.96
C PHE A 74 -9.41 10.02 17.95
N ASN A 75 -8.89 10.35 16.77
CA ASN A 75 -7.73 11.21 16.62
C ASN A 75 -8.05 12.66 17.02
N ALA A 76 -9.26 13.16 16.76
CA ALA A 76 -9.69 14.49 17.19
C ALA A 76 -9.80 14.59 18.71
N SER A 77 -10.30 13.54 19.37
CA SER A 77 -10.46 13.49 20.84
C SER A 77 -9.18 13.18 21.61
N ASN A 78 -8.13 12.63 20.96
CA ASN A 78 -6.91 12.19 21.64
C ASN A 78 -5.68 12.98 21.16
N ARG A 79 -5.09 13.79 22.06
CA ARG A 79 -3.90 14.61 21.75
C ARG A 79 -2.61 13.79 21.57
N TRP A 80 -2.43 12.73 22.37
CA TRP A 80 -1.16 12.00 22.51
C TRP A 80 -1.17 10.58 21.94
N LYS A 81 -2.35 10.05 21.58
CA LYS A 81 -2.51 8.73 20.98
C LYS A 81 -3.28 8.89 19.68
N LYS A 82 -2.72 8.36 18.59
CA LYS A 82 -3.34 8.38 17.27
C LYS A 82 -3.52 6.97 16.74
N ARG A 83 -4.48 6.81 15.84
CA ARG A 83 -4.76 5.58 15.08
C ARG A 83 -4.66 5.88 13.58
N GLY A 84 -4.29 4.88 12.82
CA GLY A 84 -4.23 4.93 11.36
C GLY A 84 -4.73 3.62 10.77
N ILE A 85 -5.17 3.67 9.51
CA ILE A 85 -5.59 2.51 8.74
C ILE A 85 -5.20 2.71 7.28
N ALA A 86 -4.71 1.66 6.63
CA ALA A 86 -4.32 1.69 5.23
C ALA A 86 -4.72 0.37 4.54
N ILE A 87 -5.00 0.46 3.23
CA ILE A 87 -5.14 -0.69 2.33
C ILE A 87 -4.06 -0.52 1.27
N VAL A 88 -3.19 -1.53 1.14
CA VAL A 88 -2.06 -1.51 0.21
C VAL A 88 -2.20 -2.70 -0.74
N PRO A 89 -2.48 -2.46 -2.04
CA PRO A 89 -2.48 -3.53 -3.02
C PRO A 89 -1.04 -3.93 -3.36
N ALA A 90 -0.78 -5.23 -3.49
CA ALA A 90 0.50 -5.75 -3.94
C ALA A 90 0.26 -6.85 -4.98
N GLN A 91 0.99 -6.79 -6.09
CA GLN A 91 1.01 -7.82 -7.10
C GLN A 91 2.40 -8.45 -7.12
N PHE A 92 2.46 -9.77 -6.98
CA PHE A 92 3.70 -10.53 -7.03
C PHE A 92 3.67 -11.47 -8.23
N ILE A 93 4.68 -11.35 -9.10
CA ILE A 93 4.82 -12.19 -10.29
C ILE A 93 5.53 -13.49 -9.89
N THR A 94 4.94 -14.62 -10.25
CA THR A 94 5.48 -15.95 -9.96
C THR A 94 6.23 -16.48 -11.18
N GLU A 95 7.42 -15.97 -11.40
CA GLU A 95 8.35 -16.44 -12.44
C GLU A 95 9.66 -16.91 -11.81
N PHE A 96 10.28 -17.95 -12.39
CA PHE A 96 11.60 -18.39 -11.97
C PHE A 96 12.67 -17.50 -12.61
N LEU A 97 13.38 -16.74 -11.78
CA LEU A 97 14.47 -15.88 -12.21
C LEU A 97 15.82 -16.54 -11.85
N GLY A 98 16.32 -17.41 -12.71
CA GLY A 98 17.59 -18.09 -12.53
C GLY A 98 18.04 -18.84 -13.79
N THR A 99 19.34 -19.13 -13.88
CA THR A 99 19.90 -20.05 -14.87
C THR A 99 19.94 -21.46 -14.30
N LEU A 100 19.40 -22.43 -15.06
CA LEU A 100 19.54 -23.87 -14.79
C LEU A 100 20.99 -24.33 -14.96
#